data_AF-A0A9E0HE07-F1
#
_entry.id   AF-A0A9E0HE07-F1
#
_cell.length_a   1.000
_cell.length_b   1.000
_cell.length_c   1.000
_cell.angle_alpha   90.00
_cell.angle_beta   90.00
_cell.angle_gamma   90.00
#
_symmetry.space_group_name_H-M   'P 1'
#
loop_
_entity.id
_entity.type
_entity.pdbx_description
1 polymer ?
#
loop_
_entity_poly.entity_id
_entity_poly.type
_entity_poly.pdbx_seq_one_letter_code
_entity_poly.pdbx_strand_id
1 'polypeptide(L)'
;MSPERWRLPAEPCLRSVDSFAALAAVRFRAGVNAACWPRDMGGDFGQVVAALEAALPAAPTAGDGVVSIDDAELAALSLDDDGALAVQAIQRDLRALASLGLEPELSLVRAYPRADRDVCSWHVDRAPHELDTWLCTYHGAPSLGLPYDQARAFIDEPACRARLRAEFGGDEGEAFDDYLRERSYDLHFAPVDRTRVWSFGVGNLWRLATLWPGCPVPPCVHRAPDDVPGQSRLIAIC
;
A
#
# COMPACT_ATOMS: atom_id res chain seq x y z
N MET A 1 18.65 19.18 -15.24
CA MET A 1 17.31 19.41 -14.68
C MET A 1 17.27 18.67 -13.37
N SER A 2 17.16 19.34 -12.22
CA SER A 2 16.94 18.62 -10.96
C SER A 2 15.63 17.86 -11.08
N PRO A 3 15.57 16.57 -10.71
CA PRO A 3 14.30 15.87 -10.65
C PRO A 3 13.37 16.67 -9.75
N GLU A 4 12.16 16.93 -10.23
CA GLU A 4 11.16 17.68 -9.49
C GLU A 4 10.89 16.94 -8.18
N ARG A 5 11.25 17.56 -7.05
CA ARG A 5 11.13 16.92 -5.73
C ARG A 5 9.66 16.61 -5.49
N TRP A 6 9.36 15.36 -5.16
CA TRP A 6 8.00 14.94 -4.81
C TRP A 6 7.42 15.86 -3.72
N ARG A 7 6.15 16.23 -3.88
CA ARG A 7 5.42 17.05 -2.91
C ARG A 7 4.11 16.36 -2.57
N LEU A 8 3.74 16.44 -1.30
CA LEU A 8 2.43 15.99 -0.86
C LEU A 8 1.34 16.74 -1.65
N PRO A 9 0.35 16.05 -2.22
CA PRO A 9 -0.78 16.68 -2.88
C PRO A 9 -1.57 17.59 -1.94
N ALA A 10 -2.13 18.67 -2.49
CA ALA A 10 -3.02 19.56 -1.76
C ALA A 10 -4.45 18.97 -1.74
N GLU A 11 -4.66 17.95 -0.93
CA GLU A 11 -5.95 17.26 -0.78
C GLU A 11 -6.43 17.34 0.69
N PRO A 12 -7.71 17.69 0.96
CA PRO A 12 -8.21 17.87 2.33
C PRO A 12 -8.12 16.62 3.21
N CYS A 13 -8.15 15.43 2.61
CA CYS A 13 -8.06 14.16 3.31
C CYS A 13 -6.63 13.78 3.73
N LEU A 14 -5.62 14.55 3.29
CA LEU A 14 -4.20 14.27 3.55
C LEU A 14 -3.63 15.16 4.66
N ARG A 15 -2.75 14.57 5.48
CA ARG A 15 -1.99 15.27 6.50
C ARG A 15 -0.50 15.05 6.32
N SER A 16 0.26 16.14 6.20
CA SER A 16 1.73 16.08 6.32
C SER A 16 2.16 16.19 7.79
N VAL A 17 3.18 15.43 8.16
CA VAL A 17 3.91 15.53 9.42
C VAL A 17 5.43 15.46 9.16
N ASP A 18 6.24 15.76 10.18
CA ASP A 18 7.70 15.94 10.05
C ASP A 18 8.53 14.85 10.76
N SER A 19 7.89 13.90 11.43
CA SER A 19 8.58 12.83 12.16
C SER A 19 7.72 11.57 12.31
N PHE A 20 8.37 10.44 12.56
CA PHE A 20 7.71 9.18 12.89
C PHE A 20 6.77 9.31 14.09
N ALA A 21 7.22 9.95 15.17
CA ALA A 21 6.42 10.16 16.37
C ALA A 21 5.17 11.01 16.09
N ALA A 22 5.30 12.07 15.26
CA ALA A 22 4.16 12.85 14.83
C ALA A 22 3.18 12.03 13.97
N LEU A 23 3.69 11.15 13.08
CA LEU A 23 2.87 10.25 12.27
C LEU A 23 2.08 9.25 13.12
N ALA A 24 2.74 8.63 14.10
CA ALA A 24 2.12 7.71 15.05
C ALA A 24 1.08 8.42 15.94
N ALA A 25 1.28 9.70 16.26
CA ALA A 25 0.36 10.49 17.06
C ALA A 25 -0.83 11.06 16.29
N VAL A 26 -0.88 10.92 14.95
CA VAL A 26 -2.02 11.37 14.16
C VAL A 26 -3.29 10.67 14.63
N ARG A 27 -4.34 11.46 14.83
CA ARG A 27 -5.71 10.95 15.03
C ARG A 27 -6.52 11.31 13.80
N PHE A 28 -6.98 10.32 13.06
CA PHE A 28 -7.86 10.54 11.92
C PHE A 28 -9.21 11.08 12.37
N ARG A 29 -9.57 12.25 11.82
CA ARG A 29 -10.81 12.98 12.12
C ARG A 29 -11.03 14.05 11.05
N ALA A 30 -12.25 14.60 11.01
CA ALA A 30 -12.61 15.72 10.14
C ALA A 30 -12.23 15.48 8.65
N GLY A 31 -12.43 14.24 8.17
CA GLY A 31 -12.16 13.83 6.79
C GLY A 31 -10.70 13.50 6.48
N VAL A 32 -9.75 13.73 7.40
CA VAL A 32 -8.36 13.29 7.23
C VAL A 32 -8.27 11.78 7.45
N ASN A 33 -7.90 11.04 6.42
CA ASN A 33 -7.81 9.57 6.43
C ASN A 33 -6.48 9.01 5.91
N ALA A 34 -5.53 9.88 5.57
CA ALA A 34 -4.16 9.48 5.29
C ALA A 34 -3.18 10.53 5.82
N ALA A 35 -2.09 10.06 6.41
CA ALA A 35 -1.01 10.90 6.90
C ALA A 35 0.32 10.44 6.31
N CYS A 36 1.17 11.40 5.97
CA CYS A 36 2.45 11.19 5.34
C CYS A 36 3.53 11.89 6.15
N TRP A 37 4.63 11.19 6.40
CA TRP A 37 5.91 11.79 6.73
C TRP A 37 6.77 11.82 5.46
N PRO A 38 6.88 12.98 4.78
CA PRO A 38 7.73 13.11 3.61
C PRO A 38 9.19 13.05 4.01
N ARG A 39 10.01 12.29 3.28
CA ARG A 39 11.42 12.12 3.61
C ARG A 39 12.30 12.22 2.39
N ASP A 40 13.54 12.60 2.65
CA ASP A 40 14.64 12.52 1.71
C ASP A 40 15.57 11.44 2.26
N MET A 41 15.54 10.25 1.66
CA MET A 41 16.31 9.10 2.16
C MET A 41 17.65 9.06 1.43
N GLY A 42 18.74 9.06 2.20
CA GLY A 42 20.06 8.73 1.67
C GLY A 42 20.23 7.22 1.48
N GLY A 43 21.22 6.86 0.66
CA GLY A 43 21.57 5.48 0.34
C GLY A 43 21.04 5.02 -1.03
N ASP A 44 21.58 3.90 -1.52
CA ASP A 44 21.23 3.30 -2.81
C ASP A 44 20.28 2.11 -2.63
N PHE A 45 18.98 2.39 -2.66
CA PHE A 45 17.94 1.36 -2.62
C PHE A 45 17.88 0.52 -3.91
N GLY A 46 18.43 1.03 -5.02
CA GLY A 46 18.56 0.28 -6.27
C GLY A 46 19.60 -0.83 -6.15
N GLN A 47 20.71 -0.58 -5.44
CA GLN A 47 21.71 -1.60 -5.14
C GLN A 47 21.12 -2.73 -4.27
N VAL A 48 20.28 -2.39 -3.28
CA VAL A 48 19.56 -3.37 -2.45
C VAL A 48 18.67 -4.25 -3.33
N VAL A 49 17.85 -3.64 -4.19
CA VAL A 49 16.97 -4.39 -5.11
C VAL A 49 17.77 -5.28 -6.06
N ALA A 50 18.84 -4.76 -6.67
CA ALA A 50 19.67 -5.55 -7.58
C ALA A 50 20.32 -6.76 -6.89
N ALA A 51 20.78 -6.58 -5.64
CA ALA A 51 21.37 -7.67 -4.86
C ALA A 51 20.33 -8.74 -4.47
N LEU A 52 19.12 -8.32 -4.09
CA LEU A 52 18.01 -9.24 -3.82
C LEU A 52 17.56 -9.99 -5.08
N GLU A 53 17.44 -9.30 -6.22
CA GLU A 53 17.12 -9.92 -7.51
C GLU A 53 18.16 -10.95 -7.94
N ALA A 54 19.45 -10.67 -7.73
CA ALA A 54 20.53 -11.58 -8.08
C ALA A 54 20.52 -12.89 -7.26
N ALA A 55 19.90 -12.88 -6.08
CA ALA A 55 19.72 -14.07 -5.25
C ALA A 55 18.51 -14.92 -5.67
N LEU A 56 17.59 -14.38 -6.49
CA LEU A 56 16.39 -15.06 -6.94
C LEU A 56 16.58 -15.78 -8.29
N PRO A 57 15.78 -16.83 -8.57
CA PRO A 57 15.75 -17.45 -9.89
C PRO A 57 15.40 -16.44 -10.98
N ALA A 58 16.08 -16.54 -12.13
CA ALA A 58 15.95 -15.62 -13.27
C ALA A 58 14.55 -15.62 -13.92
N ALA A 59 13.85 -16.75 -13.89
CA ALA A 59 12.45 -16.83 -14.31
C ALA A 59 11.58 -17.01 -13.06
N PRO A 60 10.59 -16.11 -12.81
CA PRO A 60 9.66 -16.32 -11.71
C PRO A 60 8.87 -17.60 -11.95
N THR A 61 8.87 -18.50 -10.97
CA THR A 61 7.93 -19.63 -10.96
C THR A 61 6.55 -19.15 -10.51
N ALA A 62 5.51 -19.97 -10.67
CA ALA A 62 4.17 -19.61 -10.19
C ALA A 62 4.20 -19.42 -8.66
N GLY A 63 4.10 -18.17 -8.19
CA GLY A 63 4.17 -17.80 -6.76
C GLY A 63 5.31 -16.84 -6.42
N ASP A 64 6.27 -16.62 -7.32
CA ASP A 64 7.51 -15.87 -7.07
C ASP A 64 7.41 -14.35 -7.33
N GLY A 65 6.19 -13.86 -7.53
CA GLY A 65 5.92 -12.47 -7.90
C GLY A 65 6.08 -11.47 -6.75
N VAL A 66 5.84 -11.92 -5.52
CA VAL A 66 6.02 -11.15 -4.28
C VAL A 66 6.83 -12.02 -3.33
N VAL A 67 8.01 -11.55 -2.95
CA VAL A 67 8.94 -12.28 -2.09
C VAL A 67 9.10 -11.50 -0.79
N SER A 68 8.70 -12.10 0.33
CA SER A 68 8.97 -11.53 1.67
C SER A 68 10.47 -11.60 1.94
N ILE A 69 11.04 -10.51 2.45
CA ILE A 69 12.45 -10.35 2.76
C ILE A 69 12.60 -10.14 4.27
N ASP A 70 13.41 -10.96 4.93
CA ASP A 70 13.68 -10.83 6.35
C ASP A 70 14.95 -10.01 6.66
N ASP A 71 15.17 -9.74 7.96
CA ASP A 71 16.31 -8.96 8.43
C ASP A 71 17.66 -9.65 8.19
N ALA A 72 17.69 -10.99 8.20
CA ALA A 72 18.90 -11.77 7.97
C ALA A 72 19.28 -11.75 6.49
N GLU A 73 18.32 -11.83 5.58
CA GLU A 73 18.51 -11.69 4.14
C GLU A 73 19.06 -10.31 3.79
N LEU A 74 18.49 -9.22 4.36
CA LEU A 74 19.02 -7.86 4.18
C LEU A 74 20.46 -7.72 4.70
N ALA A 75 20.74 -8.26 5.89
CA ALA A 75 22.05 -8.17 6.52
C ALA A 75 23.13 -8.98 5.78
N ALA A 76 22.74 -9.99 5.01
CA ALA A 76 23.66 -10.82 4.23
C ALA A 76 24.06 -10.19 2.88
N LEU A 77 23.43 -9.09 2.46
CA LEU A 77 23.73 -8.45 1.18
C LEU A 77 25.13 -7.85 1.18
N SER A 78 25.90 -8.17 0.14
CA SER A 78 27.21 -7.56 -0.10
C SER A 78 27.03 -6.23 -0.83
N LEU A 79 26.91 -5.15 -0.07
CA LEU A 79 26.65 -3.79 -0.56
C LEU A 79 27.84 -2.86 -0.28
N ASP A 80 27.88 -1.71 -0.95
CA ASP A 80 28.79 -0.62 -0.57
C ASP A 80 28.20 0.22 0.58
N ASP A 81 28.88 1.31 0.94
CA ASP A 81 28.44 2.20 2.03
C ASP A 81 27.06 2.82 1.78
N ASP A 82 26.71 3.14 0.52
CA ASP A 82 25.42 3.72 0.16
C ASP A 82 24.30 2.67 0.21
N GLY A 83 24.54 1.45 -0.25
CA GLY A 83 23.58 0.35 -0.07
C GLY A 83 23.42 -0.06 1.39
N ALA A 84 24.50 -0.07 2.17
CA ALA A 84 24.44 -0.32 3.61
C ALA A 84 23.62 0.76 4.34
N LEU A 85 23.72 2.02 3.90
CA LEU A 85 22.89 3.11 4.42
C LEU A 85 21.40 2.90 4.10
N ALA A 86 21.07 2.42 2.89
CA ALA A 86 19.71 2.07 2.50
C ALA A 86 19.14 0.93 3.37
N VAL A 87 19.90 -0.14 3.60
CA VAL A 87 19.51 -1.25 4.51
C VAL A 87 19.26 -0.73 5.92
N GLN A 88 20.15 0.11 6.47
CA GLN A 88 19.96 0.70 7.79
C GLN A 88 18.69 1.56 7.88
N ALA A 89 18.33 2.28 6.81
CA ALA A 89 17.09 3.05 6.75
C ALA A 89 15.86 2.15 6.82
N ILE A 90 15.83 1.07 6.03
CA ILE A 90 14.75 0.07 6.04
C ILE A 90 14.62 -0.55 7.44
N GLN A 91 15.72 -1.07 8.00
CA GLN A 91 15.72 -1.70 9.32
C GLN A 91 15.30 -0.75 10.45
N ARG A 92 15.59 0.55 10.32
CA ARG A 92 15.14 1.55 11.29
C ARG A 92 13.63 1.73 11.24
N ASP A 93 13.06 1.80 10.04
CA ASP A 93 11.62 1.93 9.85
C ASP A 93 10.88 0.68 10.33
N LEU A 94 11.32 -0.52 9.94
CA LEU A 94 10.74 -1.78 10.39
C LEU A 94 10.77 -1.90 11.92
N ARG A 95 11.89 -1.58 12.57
CA ARG A 95 11.97 -1.59 14.04
C ARG A 95 11.08 -0.53 14.69
N ALA A 96 10.95 0.65 14.09
CA ALA A 96 10.08 1.70 14.61
C ALA A 96 8.60 1.27 14.55
N LEU A 97 8.17 0.67 13.44
CA LEU A 97 6.83 0.12 13.27
C LEU A 97 6.58 -1.03 14.26
N ALA A 98 7.51 -1.98 14.37
CA ALA A 98 7.41 -3.08 15.34
C ALA A 98 7.34 -2.58 16.79
N SER A 99 8.00 -1.46 17.13
CA SER A 99 7.90 -0.85 18.46
C SER A 99 6.52 -0.29 18.81
N LEU A 100 5.66 -0.10 17.81
CA LEU A 100 4.24 0.24 17.98
C LEU A 100 3.35 -1.01 18.17
N GLY A 101 3.93 -2.21 18.15
CA GLY A 101 3.19 -3.48 18.18
C GLY A 101 2.63 -3.91 16.83
N LEU A 102 3.13 -3.33 15.73
CA LEU A 102 2.79 -3.72 14.37
C LEU A 102 3.68 -4.87 13.89
N GLU A 103 3.27 -5.54 12.81
CA GLU A 103 4.00 -6.64 12.17
C GLU A 103 4.46 -6.22 10.77
N PRO A 104 5.50 -5.39 10.63
CA PRO A 104 5.93 -4.88 9.34
C PRO A 104 6.55 -5.99 8.47
N GLU A 105 6.01 -6.17 7.27
CA GLU A 105 6.57 -7.03 6.24
C GLU A 105 7.32 -6.18 5.21
N LEU A 106 8.53 -6.59 4.84
CA LEU A 106 9.24 -6.06 3.68
C LEU A 106 9.12 -7.06 2.54
N SER A 107 8.69 -6.60 1.36
CA SER A 107 8.54 -7.46 0.20
C SER A 107 9.26 -6.89 -1.02
N LEU A 108 9.94 -7.77 -1.76
CA LEU A 108 10.38 -7.52 -3.12
C LEU A 108 9.29 -7.97 -4.09
N VAL A 109 8.69 -7.02 -4.80
CA VAL A 109 7.60 -7.25 -5.74
C VAL A 109 8.14 -7.17 -7.16
N ARG A 110 8.17 -8.32 -7.86
CA ARG A 110 8.49 -8.44 -9.29
C ARG A 110 7.25 -8.38 -10.16
N ALA A 111 6.14 -8.95 -9.67
CA ALA A 111 4.82 -8.89 -10.29
C ALA A 111 3.75 -9.32 -9.27
N TYR A 112 2.59 -8.68 -9.27
CA TYR A 112 1.48 -9.19 -8.47
C TYR A 112 0.78 -10.38 -9.14
N PRO A 113 0.39 -11.42 -8.39
CA PRO A 113 -0.54 -12.43 -8.87
C PRO A 113 -1.82 -11.75 -9.37
N ARG A 114 -2.19 -11.98 -10.63
CA ARG A 114 -3.36 -11.33 -11.24
C ARG A 114 -4.63 -12.08 -10.89
N ALA A 115 -5.60 -11.35 -10.33
CA ALA A 115 -6.97 -11.82 -10.12
C ALA A 115 -7.98 -10.79 -10.70
N ASP A 116 -9.28 -11.13 -10.74
CA ASP A 116 -10.34 -10.18 -11.17
C ASP A 116 -10.30 -8.88 -10.35
N ARG A 117 -10.00 -9.02 -9.05
CA ARG A 117 -9.75 -7.93 -8.12
C ARG A 117 -8.61 -8.32 -7.20
N ASP A 118 -7.58 -7.49 -7.16
CA ASP A 118 -6.35 -7.70 -6.40
C ASP A 118 -5.84 -6.35 -5.85
N VAL A 119 -4.65 -6.34 -5.26
CA VAL A 119 -4.01 -5.13 -4.72
C VAL A 119 -3.72 -4.06 -5.79
N CYS A 120 -3.70 -4.42 -7.08
CA CYS A 120 -3.58 -3.47 -8.18
C CYS A 120 -4.92 -2.82 -8.51
N SER A 121 -6.06 -3.32 -8.03
CA SER A 121 -7.33 -2.59 -8.12
C SER A 121 -7.44 -1.53 -7.02
N TRP A 122 -8.27 -0.50 -7.21
CA TRP A 122 -8.55 0.45 -6.13
C TRP A 122 -9.31 -0.25 -5.02
N HIS A 123 -8.77 -0.19 -3.81
CA HIS A 123 -9.34 -0.86 -2.66
C HIS A 123 -9.14 -0.04 -1.38
N VAL A 124 -9.83 -0.49 -0.34
CA VAL A 124 -9.58 -0.08 1.05
C VAL A 124 -9.25 -1.31 1.87
N ASP A 125 -8.37 -1.15 2.86
CA ASP A 125 -8.08 -2.23 3.79
C ASP A 125 -9.13 -2.29 4.89
N ARG A 126 -9.29 -3.48 5.48
CA ARG A 126 -10.21 -3.74 6.60
C ARG A 126 -9.45 -4.37 7.76
N ALA A 127 -9.77 -3.91 8.97
CA ALA A 127 -9.30 -4.51 10.21
C ALA A 127 -10.48 -4.86 11.14
N PRO A 128 -10.34 -5.90 11.99
CA PRO A 128 -11.36 -6.28 12.96
C PRO A 128 -11.45 -5.31 14.15
N HIS A 129 -10.43 -4.48 14.37
CA HIS A 129 -10.33 -3.45 15.42
C HIS A 129 -9.58 -2.22 14.88
N GLU A 130 -9.47 -1.16 15.68
CA GLU A 130 -8.73 0.06 15.30
C GLU A 130 -7.26 -0.26 14.98
N LEU A 131 -6.97 -0.34 13.69
CA LEU A 131 -5.65 -0.61 13.14
C LEU A 131 -5.54 0.11 11.79
N ASP A 132 -4.43 0.78 11.56
CA ASP A 132 -4.19 1.54 10.33
C ASP A 132 -3.13 0.84 9.49
N THR A 133 -3.25 0.92 8.17
CA THR A 133 -2.22 0.40 7.26
C THR A 133 -1.02 1.34 7.27
N TRP A 134 0.18 0.78 7.37
CA TRP A 134 1.43 1.53 7.22
C TRP A 134 2.12 1.15 5.93
N LEU A 135 2.71 2.11 5.22
CA LEU A 135 3.23 1.85 3.89
C LEU A 135 4.45 2.72 3.56
N CYS A 136 5.51 2.12 3.02
CA CYS A 136 6.65 2.83 2.45
C CYS A 136 7.21 2.09 1.24
N THR A 137 7.21 2.73 0.06
CA THR A 137 7.94 2.21 -1.11
C THR A 137 9.37 2.74 -1.07
N TYR A 138 10.37 1.87 -0.92
CA TYR A 138 11.79 2.23 -0.88
C TYR A 138 12.42 2.31 -2.27
N HIS A 139 11.94 1.49 -3.22
CA HIS A 139 12.40 1.48 -4.60
C HIS A 139 11.25 1.09 -5.55
N GLY A 140 11.31 1.59 -6.80
CA GLY A 140 10.31 1.32 -7.84
C GLY A 140 9.10 2.25 -7.80
N ALA A 141 8.07 1.91 -8.58
CA ALA A 141 6.84 2.72 -8.64
C ALA A 141 6.13 2.77 -7.28
N PRO A 142 5.72 3.92 -6.75
CA PRO A 142 5.00 4.00 -5.49
C PRO A 142 3.51 3.63 -5.64
N SER A 143 2.88 3.25 -4.53
CA SER A 143 1.42 3.14 -4.46
C SER A 143 0.72 4.47 -4.75
N LEU A 144 -0.55 4.37 -5.13
CA LEU A 144 -1.38 5.50 -5.51
C LEU A 144 -2.57 5.63 -4.57
N GLY A 145 -3.05 6.86 -4.37
CA GLY A 145 -4.28 7.16 -3.62
C GLY A 145 -5.24 8.04 -4.39
N LEU A 146 -6.50 8.05 -3.95
CA LEU A 146 -7.54 8.96 -4.43
C LEU A 146 -8.54 9.34 -3.33
N PRO A 147 -9.31 10.45 -3.48
CA PRO A 147 -10.27 10.87 -2.48
C PRO A 147 -11.42 9.87 -2.37
N TYR A 148 -11.79 9.49 -1.15
CA TYR A 148 -12.86 8.51 -0.91
C TYR A 148 -14.20 8.95 -1.55
N ASP A 149 -14.52 10.24 -1.51
CA ASP A 149 -15.73 10.81 -2.11
C ASP A 149 -15.69 10.89 -3.65
N GLN A 150 -14.53 10.62 -4.27
CA GLN A 150 -14.34 10.49 -5.71
C GLN A 150 -14.12 9.03 -6.12
N ALA A 151 -14.49 8.09 -5.25
CA ALA A 151 -14.50 6.66 -5.48
C ALA A 151 -15.93 6.14 -5.45
N ARG A 152 -16.29 5.24 -6.36
CA ARG A 152 -17.54 4.48 -6.32
C ARG A 152 -17.25 3.05 -5.91
N ALA A 153 -17.95 2.52 -4.92
CA ALA A 153 -17.80 1.12 -4.54
C ALA A 153 -18.22 0.20 -5.69
N PHE A 154 -17.45 -0.86 -5.91
CA PHE A 154 -17.67 -1.82 -6.99
C PHE A 154 -19.06 -2.48 -6.89
N ILE A 155 -19.50 -2.77 -5.67
CA ILE A 155 -20.79 -3.41 -5.39
C ILE A 155 -22.01 -2.49 -5.63
N ASP A 156 -21.78 -1.19 -5.80
CA ASP A 156 -22.84 -0.20 -6.07
C ASP A 156 -23.07 -0.01 -7.57
N GLU A 157 -22.15 -0.46 -8.42
CA GLU A 157 -22.31 -0.34 -9.87
C GLU A 157 -23.37 -1.35 -10.36
N PRO A 158 -24.46 -0.92 -11.02
CA PRO A 158 -25.61 -1.78 -11.29
C PRO A 158 -25.27 -3.07 -12.07
N ALA A 159 -24.38 -2.97 -13.05
CA ALA A 159 -23.92 -4.13 -13.83
C ALA A 159 -23.13 -5.12 -12.97
N CYS A 160 -22.26 -4.61 -12.09
CA CYS A 160 -21.48 -5.41 -11.17
C CYS A 160 -22.39 -6.08 -10.13
N ARG A 161 -23.31 -5.33 -9.51
CA ARG A 161 -24.28 -5.86 -8.56
C ARG A 161 -25.18 -6.93 -9.16
N ALA A 162 -25.65 -6.76 -10.40
CA ALA A 162 -26.41 -7.77 -11.12
C ALA A 162 -25.59 -9.06 -11.36
N ARG A 163 -24.33 -8.93 -11.76
CA ARG A 163 -23.41 -10.07 -11.93
C ARG A 163 -23.21 -10.83 -10.61
N LEU A 164 -22.92 -10.12 -9.52
CA LEU A 164 -22.66 -10.73 -8.21
C LEU A 164 -23.91 -11.43 -7.66
N ARG A 165 -25.10 -10.85 -7.84
CA ARG A 165 -26.37 -11.53 -7.50
C ARG A 165 -26.56 -12.84 -8.27
N ALA A 166 -26.29 -12.82 -9.58
CA ALA A 166 -26.41 -14.02 -10.40
C ALA A 166 -25.39 -15.11 -10.01
N GLU A 167 -24.18 -14.71 -9.60
CA GLU A 167 -23.16 -15.61 -9.07
C GLU A 167 -23.55 -16.21 -7.72
N PHE A 168 -24.15 -15.41 -6.83
CA PHE A 168 -24.63 -15.85 -5.52
C PHE A 168 -25.83 -16.81 -5.61
N GLY A 169 -26.74 -16.59 -6.57
CA GLY A 169 -27.88 -17.49 -6.82
C GLY A 169 -29.01 -17.41 -5.78
N GLY A 170 -29.03 -16.38 -4.94
CA GLY A 170 -30.06 -16.11 -3.93
C GLY A 170 -30.51 -14.64 -3.91
N ASP A 171 -31.47 -14.33 -3.04
CA ASP A 171 -31.97 -12.96 -2.85
C ASP A 171 -30.96 -12.08 -2.12
N GLU A 172 -31.05 -10.76 -2.32
CA GLU A 172 -30.28 -9.81 -1.51
C GLU A 172 -30.77 -9.81 -0.06
N GLY A 173 -29.81 -9.71 0.87
CA GLY A 173 -30.03 -9.74 2.30
C GLY A 173 -28.71 -10.03 3.02
N GLU A 174 -28.79 -10.36 4.30
CA GLU A 174 -27.61 -10.62 5.15
C GLU A 174 -26.65 -11.65 4.54
N ALA A 175 -27.19 -12.77 4.00
CA ALA A 175 -26.39 -13.81 3.36
C ALA A 175 -25.66 -13.32 2.09
N PHE A 176 -26.24 -12.38 1.34
CA PHE A 176 -25.57 -11.77 0.19
C PHE A 176 -24.46 -10.82 0.66
N ASP A 177 -24.71 -10.02 1.69
CA ASP A 177 -23.70 -9.12 2.26
C ASP A 177 -22.52 -9.90 2.87
N ASP A 178 -22.78 -11.06 3.49
CA ASP A 178 -21.76 -11.98 3.97
C ASP A 178 -20.94 -12.54 2.79
N TYR A 179 -21.60 -12.99 1.72
CA TYR A 179 -20.94 -13.45 0.50
C TYR A 179 -20.02 -12.38 -0.11
N LEU A 180 -20.46 -11.11 -0.14
CA LEU A 180 -19.65 -9.98 -0.62
C LEU A 180 -18.43 -9.74 0.26
N ARG A 181 -18.61 -9.76 1.59
CA ARG A 181 -17.55 -9.57 2.58
C ARG A 181 -16.51 -10.67 2.58
N GLU A 182 -16.94 -11.94 2.52
CA GLU A 182 -16.04 -13.11 2.46
C GLU A 182 -15.14 -13.10 1.21
N ARG A 183 -15.61 -12.49 0.13
CA ARG A 183 -14.86 -12.34 -1.14
C ARG A 183 -14.23 -10.95 -1.30
N SER A 184 -14.29 -10.12 -0.26
CA SER A 184 -13.77 -8.75 -0.25
C SER A 184 -14.35 -7.84 -1.34
N TYR A 185 -15.47 -8.19 -1.98
CA TYR A 185 -16.02 -7.42 -3.10
C TYR A 185 -16.45 -6.02 -2.68
N ASP A 186 -16.86 -5.86 -1.43
CA ASP A 186 -17.25 -4.60 -0.82
C ASP A 186 -16.07 -3.67 -0.47
N LEU A 187 -14.83 -4.13 -0.65
CA LEU A 187 -13.61 -3.36 -0.42
C LEU A 187 -13.05 -2.70 -1.67
N HIS A 188 -13.58 -3.01 -2.85
CA HIS A 188 -13.06 -2.51 -4.12
C HIS A 188 -13.86 -1.32 -4.66
N PHE A 189 -13.16 -0.43 -5.33
CA PHE A 189 -13.69 0.83 -5.83
C PHE A 189 -13.29 1.07 -7.29
N ALA A 190 -13.98 2.00 -7.93
CA ALA A 190 -13.58 2.60 -9.19
C ALA A 190 -13.54 4.12 -9.05
N PRO A 191 -12.55 4.81 -9.64
CA PRO A 191 -12.55 6.26 -9.68
C PRO A 191 -13.77 6.74 -10.48
N VAL A 192 -14.37 7.86 -10.05
CA VAL A 192 -15.32 8.59 -10.90
C VAL A 192 -14.58 9.34 -12.01
N ASP A 193 -15.32 9.85 -13.00
CA ASP A 193 -14.73 10.61 -14.09
C ASP A 193 -13.93 11.81 -13.56
N ARG A 194 -12.68 11.94 -14.03
CA ARG A 194 -11.75 13.03 -13.67
C ARG A 194 -11.30 13.05 -12.21
N THR A 195 -11.39 11.92 -11.49
CA THR A 195 -10.79 11.78 -10.16
C THR A 195 -9.30 12.11 -10.19
N ARG A 196 -8.86 12.94 -9.23
CA ARG A 196 -7.44 13.24 -9.06
C ARG A 196 -6.76 12.14 -8.26
N VAL A 197 -5.96 11.35 -8.95
CA VAL A 197 -5.08 10.35 -8.34
C VAL A 197 -3.77 11.02 -7.94
N TRP A 198 -3.20 10.59 -6.83
CA TRP A 198 -1.84 10.99 -6.43
C TRP A 198 -0.94 9.80 -6.17
N SER A 199 0.35 10.07 -6.33
CA SER A 199 1.43 9.16 -5.94
C SER A 199 1.79 9.36 -4.47
N PHE A 200 2.00 8.26 -3.75
CA PHE A 200 2.53 8.28 -2.39
C PHE A 200 4.02 8.65 -2.34
N GLY A 201 4.71 8.62 -3.49
CA GLY A 201 6.14 8.92 -3.60
C GLY A 201 7.03 7.83 -3.00
N VAL A 202 8.29 7.81 -3.43
CA VAL A 202 9.30 6.88 -2.94
C VAL A 202 9.92 7.45 -1.66
N GLY A 203 10.10 6.61 -0.65
CA GLY A 203 10.72 6.93 0.63
C GLY A 203 9.85 7.65 1.65
N ASN A 204 8.63 7.98 1.29
CA ASN A 204 7.68 8.56 2.22
C ASN A 204 7.01 7.46 3.05
N LEU A 205 6.96 7.64 4.37
CA LEU A 205 6.23 6.75 5.25
C LEU A 205 4.79 7.25 5.39
N TRP A 206 3.84 6.38 5.06
CA TRP A 206 2.42 6.65 5.12
C TRP A 206 1.73 5.84 6.21
N ARG A 207 0.70 6.44 6.81
CA ARG A 207 -0.30 5.78 7.64
C ARG A 207 -1.66 6.06 7.03
N LEU A 208 -2.45 5.02 6.79
CA LEU A 208 -3.70 5.06 6.06
C LEU A 208 -4.82 4.51 6.94
N ALA A 209 -5.93 5.24 7.05
CA ALA A 209 -7.09 4.75 7.79
C ALA A 209 -7.68 3.51 7.10
N THR A 210 -7.93 2.45 7.87
CA THR A 210 -8.65 1.27 7.38
C THR A 210 -10.12 1.28 7.78
N LEU A 211 -10.88 0.38 7.19
CA LEU A 211 -12.26 0.11 7.58
C LEU A 211 -12.29 -0.80 8.81
N TRP A 212 -12.79 -0.30 9.92
CA TRP A 212 -13.01 -1.09 11.14
C TRP A 212 -14.25 -0.61 11.90
N PRO A 213 -14.85 -1.44 12.79
CA PRO A 213 -16.07 -1.07 13.51
C PRO A 213 -15.90 0.16 14.42
N GLY A 214 -16.52 1.29 14.04
CA GLY A 214 -16.43 2.55 14.80
C GLY A 214 -15.42 3.56 14.24
N CYS A 215 -14.84 3.31 13.06
CA CYS A 215 -13.91 4.23 12.40
C CYS A 215 -14.53 5.63 12.22
N PRO A 216 -13.84 6.72 12.65
CA PRO A 216 -14.39 8.08 12.66
C PRO A 216 -14.30 8.79 11.31
N VAL A 217 -13.64 8.18 10.32
CA VAL A 217 -13.44 8.72 8.97
C VAL A 217 -13.62 7.62 7.92
N PRO A 218 -13.88 7.97 6.66
CA PRO A 218 -13.82 6.99 5.58
C PRO A 218 -12.40 6.41 5.43
N PRO A 219 -12.24 5.13 5.10
CA PRO A 219 -10.93 4.53 4.88
C PRO A 219 -10.20 5.14 3.67
N CYS A 220 -8.88 4.98 3.60
CA CYS A 220 -8.10 5.47 2.48
C CYS A 220 -8.26 4.55 1.26
N VAL A 221 -8.71 5.11 0.13
CA VAL A 221 -8.74 4.39 -1.15
C VAL A 221 -7.38 4.46 -1.79
N HIS A 222 -6.78 3.29 -2.02
CA HIS A 222 -5.44 3.19 -2.56
C HIS A 222 -5.29 1.95 -3.46
N ARG A 223 -4.15 1.86 -4.16
CA ARG A 223 -3.77 0.69 -4.95
C ARG A 223 -2.26 0.58 -5.08
N ALA A 224 -1.80 -0.64 -5.32
CA ALA A 224 -0.50 -0.85 -5.92
C ALA A 224 -0.47 -0.30 -7.38
N PRO A 225 0.67 0.24 -7.84
CA PRO A 225 0.84 0.61 -9.23
C PRO A 225 0.78 -0.64 -10.13
N ASP A 226 0.53 -0.42 -11.42
CA ASP A 226 0.65 -1.50 -12.40
C ASP A 226 2.11 -2.00 -12.47
N ASP A 227 2.27 -3.33 -12.56
CA ASP A 227 3.59 -3.93 -12.77
C ASP A 227 4.26 -3.36 -14.02
N VAL A 228 5.53 -2.97 -13.89
CA VAL A 228 6.36 -2.55 -15.02
C VAL A 228 7.34 -3.68 -15.30
N PRO A 229 7.29 -4.32 -16.50
CA PRO A 229 8.20 -5.42 -16.82
C PRO A 229 9.67 -5.06 -16.59
N GLY A 230 10.36 -5.90 -15.82
CA GLY A 230 11.78 -5.73 -15.48
C GLY A 230 12.07 -4.66 -14.43
N GLN A 231 11.05 -4.16 -13.71
CA GLN A 231 11.24 -3.24 -12.59
C GLN A 231 10.62 -3.78 -11.31
N SER A 232 11.47 -4.14 -10.36
CA SER A 232 11.02 -4.56 -9.04
C SER A 232 10.77 -3.38 -8.11
N ARG A 233 9.79 -3.57 -7.23
CA ARG A 233 9.51 -2.68 -6.10
C ARG A 233 9.99 -3.29 -4.81
N LEU A 234 10.57 -2.45 -3.95
CA LEU A 234 10.86 -2.79 -2.57
C LEU A 234 9.92 -1.99 -1.69
N ILE A 235 9.08 -2.67 -0.93
CA ILE A 235 8.00 -2.03 -0.17
C ILE A 235 7.87 -2.66 1.22
N ALA A 236 7.68 -1.81 2.23
CA ALA A 236 7.20 -2.26 3.54
C ALA A 236 5.72 -1.93 3.72
N ILE A 237 4.98 -2.88 4.31
CA ILE A 237 3.57 -2.74 4.67
C ILE A 237 3.28 -3.34 6.06
N CYS A 238 2.29 -2.80 6.77
CA CYS A 238 1.72 -3.35 8.01
C CYS A 238 0.20 -3.23 7.98
#